data_AF-A0A426YTX0-F1
#
_entry.id   AF-A0A426YTX0-F1
#
_cell.length_a   1.000
_cell.length_b   1.000
_cell.length_c   1.000
_cell.angle_alpha   90.00
_cell.angle_beta   90.00
_cell.angle_gamma   90.00
#
_symmetry.space_group_name_H-M   'P 1'
#
loop_
_entity.id
_entity.type
_entity.pdbx_description
1 polymer ?
#
loop_
_entity_poly.entity_id
_entity_poly.type
_entity_poly.pdbx_seq_one_letter_code
_entity_poly.pdbx_strand_id
1 'polypeptide(L)'
;MALGDTKLPLEGVEGQAPDVGEQDYTQRAQWLRAAVLGANDGLVSTASLMMGVGAVKDEPKAMIISGFAGLVAGACSMAIGEFVSVYAQLDIEVAQMRRELQTKGDGASTDRLPSPVQAAAASALAFSLGAVVPLLAAGFISNYKVRLGVVAAAATVALVVFGSVGAVLGRAPMGRSCLRVVVGGWAAMAMTFGLMRLFSVSAL
;
A
#
# COMPACT_ATOMS: atom_id res chain seq x y z
N MET A 1 53.87 10.12 57.42
CA MET A 1 53.52 8.72 57.13
C MET A 1 52.50 8.74 56.01
N ALA A 2 52.80 8.04 54.91
CA ALA A 2 52.17 8.15 53.61
C ALA A 2 50.92 7.25 53.45
N LEU A 3 50.32 7.37 52.26
CA LEU A 3 49.28 6.56 51.58
C LEU A 3 47.87 7.17 51.67
N GLY A 4 47.21 7.59 50.60
CA GLY A 4 47.53 7.54 49.17
C GLY A 4 46.29 7.97 48.38
N ASP A 5 46.50 8.81 47.38
CA ASP A 5 45.49 9.23 46.41
C ASP A 5 45.00 8.05 45.56
N THR A 6 43.69 7.90 45.44
CA THR A 6 43.05 7.36 44.23
C THR A 6 41.74 8.10 43.98
N LYS A 7 41.84 9.19 43.21
CA LYS A 7 40.76 9.59 42.29
C LYS A 7 40.57 8.48 41.25
N LEU A 8 39.33 8.29 40.78
CA LEU A 8 38.94 8.21 39.36
C LEU A 8 37.39 8.08 39.26
N PRO A 9 36.79 8.40 38.10
CA PRO A 9 35.66 9.32 37.99
C PRO A 9 34.34 8.62 37.64
N LEU A 10 33.27 9.40 37.65
CA LEU A 10 31.97 9.05 37.07
C LEU A 10 32.12 8.82 35.56
N GLU A 11 31.98 7.57 35.10
CA GLU A 11 31.63 7.24 33.72
C GLU A 11 30.57 6.13 33.72
N GLY A 12 29.55 6.36 32.88
CA GLY A 12 28.28 5.68 32.94
C GLY A 12 28.30 4.23 32.48
N VAL A 13 27.27 3.52 32.92
CA VAL A 13 26.62 2.45 32.16
C VAL A 13 25.14 2.59 32.47
N GLU A 14 24.43 3.40 31.69
CA GLU A 14 23.00 3.16 31.48
C GLU A 14 22.90 1.74 30.92
N GLY A 15 22.52 0.80 31.78
CA GLY A 15 22.29 -0.58 31.40
C GLY A 15 21.20 -0.61 30.34
N GLN A 16 21.63 -0.77 29.10
CA GLN A 16 20.79 -0.94 27.92
C GLN A 16 19.82 -2.09 28.15
N ALA A 17 18.53 -1.75 28.27
CA ALA A 17 17.46 -2.74 28.22
C ALA A 17 17.49 -3.44 26.85
N PRO A 18 17.17 -4.74 26.78
CA PRO A 18 17.31 -5.51 25.56
C PRO A 18 16.32 -5.01 24.48
N ASP A 19 16.86 -4.68 23.31
CA ASP A 19 16.18 -4.26 22.07
C ASP A 19 15.34 -5.41 21.46
N VAL A 20 14.24 -5.77 22.11
CA VAL A 20 13.34 -6.87 21.68
C VAL A 20 12.00 -6.32 21.17
N GLY A 21 11.70 -5.03 21.40
CA GLY A 21 10.42 -4.41 21.05
C GLY A 21 10.41 -3.55 19.78
N GLU A 22 11.55 -2.97 19.39
CA GLU A 22 11.64 -2.01 18.28
C GLU A 22 11.75 -2.72 16.92
N GLN A 23 12.35 -3.91 16.93
CA GLN A 23 12.70 -4.71 15.75
C GLN A 23 11.49 -5.35 15.04
N ASP A 24 10.54 -5.90 15.80
CA ASP A 24 9.30 -6.50 15.27
C ASP A 24 8.37 -5.41 14.67
N TYR A 25 8.51 -4.17 15.15
CA TYR A 25 7.74 -3.02 14.68
C TYR A 25 8.11 -2.61 13.24
N THR A 26 9.39 -2.61 12.88
CA THR A 26 9.87 -2.17 11.55
C THR A 26 9.45 -3.13 10.44
N GLN A 27 9.64 -4.45 10.64
CA GLN A 27 9.19 -5.45 9.69
C GLN A 27 7.67 -5.44 9.55
N ARG A 28 6.95 -5.26 10.67
CA ARG A 28 5.49 -5.10 10.67
C ARG A 28 5.03 -3.87 9.91
N ALA A 29 5.70 -2.74 10.09
CA ALA A 29 5.40 -1.52 9.36
C ALA A 29 5.58 -1.67 7.84
N GLN A 30 6.61 -2.39 7.39
CA GLN A 30 6.89 -2.60 5.97
C GLN A 30 5.79 -3.39 5.25
N TRP A 31 5.40 -4.57 5.75
CA TRP A 31 4.34 -5.35 5.11
C TRP A 31 2.97 -4.71 5.31
N LEU A 32 2.74 -4.00 6.42
CA LEU A 32 1.50 -3.26 6.68
C LEU A 32 1.31 -2.11 5.69
N ARG A 33 2.37 -1.32 5.41
CA ARG A 33 2.37 -0.29 4.37
C ARG A 33 2.02 -0.92 3.02
N ALA A 34 2.71 -1.99 2.65
CA ALA A 34 2.50 -2.70 1.40
C ALA A 34 1.04 -3.19 1.26
N ALA A 35 0.46 -3.72 2.35
CA ALA A 35 -0.93 -4.13 2.38
C ALA A 35 -1.92 -2.96 2.23
N VAL A 36 -1.75 -1.86 2.96
CA VAL A 36 -2.65 -0.69 2.88
C VAL A 36 -2.61 -0.05 1.49
N LEU A 37 -1.41 0.06 0.90
CA LEU A 37 -1.26 0.52 -0.49
C LEU A 37 -1.94 -0.44 -1.46
N GLY A 38 -1.71 -1.75 -1.32
CA GLY A 38 -2.35 -2.78 -2.14
C GLY A 38 -3.87 -2.67 -2.11
N ALA A 39 -4.49 -2.65 -0.92
CA ALA A 39 -5.94 -2.57 -0.79
C ALA A 39 -6.55 -1.32 -1.45
N ASN A 40 -5.95 -0.15 -1.22
CA ASN A 40 -6.43 1.09 -1.85
C ASN A 40 -6.25 1.06 -3.36
N ASP A 41 -5.10 0.61 -3.85
CA ASP A 41 -4.82 0.57 -5.27
C ASP A 41 -5.73 -0.43 -5.98
N GLY A 42 -5.94 -1.61 -5.40
CA GLY A 42 -6.87 -2.63 -5.92
C GLY A 42 -8.30 -2.14 -6.01
N LEU A 43 -8.77 -1.42 -4.99
CA LEU A 43 -10.09 -0.82 -4.99
C LEU A 43 -10.23 0.27 -6.07
N VAL A 44 -9.33 1.26 -6.07
CA VAL A 44 -9.42 2.42 -6.96
C VAL A 44 -9.20 2.02 -8.41
N SER A 45 -8.17 1.23 -8.71
CA SER A 45 -7.84 0.81 -10.07
C SER A 45 -8.94 -0.05 -10.68
N THR A 46 -9.44 -1.05 -9.94
CA THR A 46 -10.53 -1.93 -10.42
C THR A 46 -11.82 -1.15 -10.62
N ALA A 47 -12.21 -0.31 -9.65
CA ALA A 47 -13.39 0.53 -9.80
C ALA A 47 -13.25 1.50 -10.99
N SER A 48 -12.09 2.15 -11.16
CA SER A 48 -11.85 3.08 -12.26
C SER A 48 -11.90 2.38 -13.63
N LEU A 49 -11.32 1.18 -13.74
CA LEU A 49 -11.34 0.39 -14.96
C LEU A 49 -12.77 -0.04 -15.32
N MET A 50 -13.53 -0.51 -14.33
CA MET A 50 -14.93 -0.88 -14.50
C MET A 50 -15.80 0.31 -14.91
N MET A 51 -15.63 1.47 -14.26
CA MET A 51 -16.31 2.71 -14.62
C MET A 51 -15.92 3.16 -16.03
N GLY A 52 -14.64 3.08 -16.38
CA GLY A 52 -14.13 3.42 -17.72
C GLY A 52 -14.76 2.55 -18.82
N VAL A 53 -14.78 1.23 -18.65
CA VAL A 53 -15.43 0.32 -19.61
C VAL A 53 -16.93 0.56 -19.65
N GLY A 54 -17.55 0.82 -18.49
CA GLY A 54 -18.94 1.24 -18.39
C GLY A 54 -19.25 2.56 -19.09
N ALA A 55 -18.28 3.44 -19.32
CA ALA A 55 -18.51 4.69 -20.05
C ALA A 55 -18.78 4.46 -21.55
N VAL A 56 -18.29 3.33 -22.08
CA VAL A 56 -18.31 2.96 -23.51
C VAL A 56 -19.31 1.83 -23.79
N LYS A 57 -19.49 0.90 -22.86
CA LYS A 57 -20.34 -0.29 -23.01
C LYS A 57 -21.35 -0.38 -21.87
N ASP A 58 -22.61 -0.56 -22.24
CA ASP A 58 -23.71 -0.72 -21.27
C ASP A 58 -23.85 -2.15 -20.74
N GLU A 59 -23.08 -3.10 -21.28
CA GLU A 59 -23.14 -4.52 -20.93
C GLU A 59 -22.48 -4.81 -19.57
N PRO A 60 -23.18 -5.45 -18.61
CA PRO A 60 -22.59 -5.83 -17.33
C PRO A 60 -21.39 -6.76 -17.46
N LYS A 61 -21.43 -7.67 -18.43
CA LYS A 61 -20.35 -8.64 -18.68
C LYS A 61 -19.04 -7.96 -19.05
N ALA A 62 -19.08 -6.93 -19.90
CA ALA A 62 -17.89 -6.18 -20.30
C ALA A 62 -17.20 -5.54 -19.09
N MET A 63 -17.99 -4.91 -18.22
CA MET A 63 -17.51 -4.27 -16.99
C MET A 63 -16.91 -5.27 -15.99
N ILE A 64 -17.55 -6.44 -15.80
CA ILE A 64 -17.06 -7.45 -14.87
C ILE A 64 -15.78 -8.11 -15.41
N ILE A 65 -15.73 -8.43 -16.70
CA ILE A 65 -14.54 -9.02 -17.34
C ILE A 65 -13.36 -8.05 -17.25
N SER A 66 -13.57 -6.75 -17.50
CA SER A 66 -12.51 -5.77 -17.35
C SER A 66 -12.04 -5.65 -15.92
N GLY A 67 -12.97 -5.60 -14.95
CA GLY A 67 -12.62 -5.56 -13.53
C GLY A 67 -11.82 -6.78 -13.09
N PHE A 68 -12.20 -7.98 -13.54
CA PHE A 68 -11.50 -9.21 -13.20
C PHE A 68 -10.11 -9.28 -13.85
N ALA A 69 -10.00 -8.88 -15.12
CA ALA A 69 -8.72 -8.77 -15.80
C ALA A 69 -7.79 -7.76 -15.08
N GLY A 70 -8.34 -6.61 -14.68
CA GLY A 70 -7.64 -5.59 -13.89
C GLY A 70 -7.21 -6.11 -12.52
N LEU A 71 -8.05 -6.90 -11.85
CA LEU A 71 -7.71 -7.55 -10.58
C LEU A 71 -6.49 -8.45 -10.72
N VAL A 72 -6.51 -9.38 -11.68
CA VAL A 72 -5.43 -10.35 -11.86
C VAL A 72 -4.15 -9.66 -12.31
N ALA A 73 -4.25 -8.79 -13.33
CA ALA A 73 -3.09 -8.06 -13.85
C ALA A 73 -2.49 -7.13 -12.78
N GLY A 74 -3.34 -6.41 -12.05
CA GLY A 74 -2.93 -5.47 -11.01
C GLY A 74 -2.31 -6.18 -9.80
N ALA A 75 -2.91 -7.28 -9.31
CA ALA A 75 -2.35 -8.03 -8.19
C ALA A 75 -0.96 -8.59 -8.52
N CYS A 76 -0.78 -9.16 -9.72
CA CYS A 76 0.52 -9.64 -10.19
C CYS A 76 1.53 -8.48 -10.33
N SER A 77 1.12 -7.37 -10.94
CA SER A 77 2.00 -6.21 -11.13
C SER A 77 2.41 -5.60 -9.79
N MET A 78 1.52 -5.56 -8.81
CA MET A 78 1.79 -5.07 -7.46
C MET A 78 2.75 -5.99 -6.72
N ALA A 79 2.54 -7.31 -6.80
CA ALA A 79 3.46 -8.30 -6.20
C ALA A 79 4.88 -8.11 -6.73
N ILE A 80 5.02 -7.99 -8.05
CA ILE A 80 6.32 -7.80 -8.70
C ILE A 80 6.93 -6.45 -8.31
N GLY A 81 6.15 -5.37 -8.37
CA GLY A 81 6.62 -4.03 -8.04
C GLY A 81 7.12 -3.91 -6.59
N GLU A 82 6.38 -4.49 -5.65
CA GLU A 82 6.75 -4.49 -4.24
C GLU A 82 7.95 -5.40 -3.97
N PHE A 83 8.02 -6.59 -4.59
CA PHE A 83 9.19 -7.47 -4.51
C PHE A 83 10.47 -6.77 -4.99
N VAL A 84 10.42 -6.15 -6.17
CA VAL A 84 11.56 -5.42 -6.74
C VAL A 84 11.92 -4.20 -5.90
N SER A 85 10.94 -3.46 -5.39
CA SER A 85 11.19 -2.29 -4.55
C SER A 85 11.88 -2.65 -3.24
N VAL A 86 11.44 -3.72 -2.58
CA VAL A 86 12.04 -4.17 -1.32
C VAL A 86 13.44 -4.77 -1.55
N TYR A 87 13.66 -5.47 -2.66
CA TYR A 87 15.00 -5.90 -3.05
C TYR A 87 15.94 -4.72 -3.29
N ALA A 88 15.49 -3.67 -3.96
CA ALA A 88 16.31 -2.47 -4.17
C ALA A 88 16.66 -1.77 -2.84
N GLN A 89 15.73 -1.76 -1.87
CA GLN A 89 16.00 -1.23 -0.51
C GLN A 89 17.08 -2.06 0.19
N LEU A 90 16.97 -3.40 0.10
CA LEU A 90 17.94 -4.33 0.64
C LEU A 90 19.34 -4.14 0.02
N ASP A 91 19.42 -3.94 -1.28
CA ASP A 91 20.69 -3.69 -1.97
C ASP A 91 21.37 -2.40 -1.51
N ILE A 92 20.58 -1.33 -1.30
CA ILE A 92 21.08 -0.04 -0.79
C ILE A 92 21.62 -0.19 0.63
N GLU A 93 20.89 -0.88 1.50
CA GLU A 93 21.25 -1.09 2.89
C GLU A 93 22.53 -1.95 3.02
N VAL A 94 22.64 -3.01 2.22
CA VAL A 94 23.87 -3.83 2.15
C VAL A 94 25.05 -3.01 1.63
N ALA A 95 24.85 -2.15 0.63
CA ALA A 95 25.90 -1.27 0.15
C ALA A 95 26.33 -0.23 1.20
N GLN A 96 25.41 0.27 2.01
CA GLN A 96 25.70 1.17 3.13
C GLN A 96 26.50 0.46 4.22
N MET A 97 26.05 -0.70 4.68
CA MET A 97 26.78 -1.51 5.67
C MET A 97 28.22 -1.81 5.22
N ARG A 98 28.43 -2.15 3.94
CA ARG A 98 29.76 -2.42 3.39
C ARG A 98 30.69 -1.20 3.47
N ARG A 99 30.16 0.02 3.28
CA ARG A 99 30.93 1.27 3.40
C ARG A 99 31.23 1.62 4.85
N GLU A 100 30.28 1.39 5.74
CA GLU A 100 30.45 1.65 7.17
C GLU A 100 31.50 0.73 7.80
N LEU A 101 31.47 -0.57 7.46
CA LEU A 101 32.50 -1.53 7.88
C LEU A 101 33.91 -1.16 7.40
N GLN A 102 34.03 -0.49 6.24
CA GLN A 102 35.32 -0.01 5.74
C GLN A 102 35.80 1.27 6.44
N THR A 103 34.89 2.05 7.04
CA THR A 103 35.18 3.39 7.57
C THR A 103 35.29 3.41 9.10
N LYS A 104 34.50 2.60 9.80
CA LYS A 104 34.48 2.46 11.26
C LYS A 104 34.81 1.01 11.59
N GLY A 105 36.03 0.76 12.08
CA GLY A 105 36.36 -0.53 12.69
C GLY A 105 35.40 -0.78 13.86
N ASP A 106 34.58 -1.82 13.73
CA ASP A 106 33.64 -2.38 14.70
C ASP A 106 32.65 -1.41 15.36
N GLY A 107 31.52 -1.22 14.66
CA GLY A 107 30.30 -0.64 15.22
C GLY A 107 29.08 -0.89 14.32
N ALA A 108 29.01 -2.03 13.64
CA ALA A 108 27.90 -2.35 12.74
C ALA A 108 26.67 -2.78 13.55
N SER A 109 25.67 -1.91 13.63
CA SER A 109 24.32 -2.32 14.00
C SER A 109 23.82 -3.32 12.94
N THR A 110 23.49 -4.54 13.38
CA THR A 110 22.91 -5.57 12.51
C THR A 110 21.44 -5.25 12.32
N ASP A 111 21.13 -4.26 11.49
CA ASP A 111 19.75 -4.07 11.05
C ASP A 111 19.35 -5.24 10.15
N ARG A 112 18.17 -5.80 10.43
CA ARG A 112 17.68 -7.00 9.76
C ARG A 112 17.04 -6.60 8.44
N LEU A 113 17.52 -7.21 7.36
CA LEU A 113 17.14 -6.86 6.00
C LEU A 113 15.62 -6.97 5.74
N PRO A 114 15.04 -6.06 4.94
CA PRO A 114 13.64 -6.10 4.54
C PRO A 114 13.25 -7.45 3.92
N SER A 115 12.09 -8.01 4.27
CA SER A 115 11.61 -9.30 3.73
C SER A 115 10.79 -9.10 2.44
N PRO A 116 11.33 -9.39 1.23
CA PRO A 116 10.70 -8.99 -0.04
C PRO A 116 9.44 -9.80 -0.37
N VAL A 117 9.50 -11.12 -0.16
CA VAL A 117 8.40 -12.03 -0.49
C VAL A 117 7.16 -11.76 0.37
N GLN A 118 7.36 -11.46 1.66
CA GLN A 118 6.25 -11.18 2.58
C GLN A 118 5.52 -9.89 2.22
N ALA A 119 6.24 -8.81 1.89
CA ALA A 119 5.65 -7.55 1.47
C ALA A 119 4.93 -7.68 0.12
N ALA A 120 5.51 -8.41 -0.83
CA ALA A 120 4.90 -8.71 -2.12
C ALA A 120 3.59 -9.52 -1.98
N ALA A 121 3.60 -10.57 -1.16
CA ALA A 121 2.39 -11.37 -0.92
C ALA A 121 1.31 -10.56 -0.19
N ALA A 122 1.69 -9.78 0.83
CA ALA A 122 0.76 -8.95 1.58
C ALA A 122 0.09 -7.89 0.69
N SER A 123 0.86 -7.21 -0.16
CA SER A 123 0.31 -6.22 -1.09
C SER A 123 -0.60 -6.84 -2.15
N ALA A 124 -0.24 -7.98 -2.76
CA ALA A 124 -1.05 -8.65 -3.77
C ALA A 124 -2.38 -9.18 -3.22
N LEU A 125 -2.36 -9.77 -2.02
CA LEU A 125 -3.57 -10.23 -1.34
C LEU A 125 -4.47 -9.05 -0.95
N ALA A 126 -3.89 -7.99 -0.40
CA ALA A 126 -4.63 -6.80 -0.06
C ALA A 126 -5.24 -6.13 -1.30
N PHE A 127 -4.49 -6.07 -2.40
CA PHE A 127 -4.99 -5.60 -3.71
C PHE A 127 -6.20 -6.40 -4.17
N SER A 128 -6.09 -7.73 -4.13
CA SER A 128 -7.20 -8.61 -4.52
C SER A 128 -8.44 -8.37 -3.64
N LEU A 129 -8.26 -8.20 -2.33
CA LEU A 129 -9.35 -7.89 -1.40
C LEU A 129 -10.01 -6.54 -1.71
N GLY A 130 -9.22 -5.50 -2.03
CA GLY A 130 -9.74 -4.20 -2.45
C GLY A 130 -10.53 -4.26 -3.76
N ALA A 131 -10.03 -5.03 -4.73
CA ALA A 131 -10.62 -5.19 -6.06
C ALA A 131 -11.95 -6.00 -6.05
N VAL A 132 -12.15 -6.88 -5.08
CA VAL A 132 -13.38 -7.68 -4.95
C VAL A 132 -14.61 -6.80 -4.68
N VAL A 133 -14.48 -5.70 -3.95
CA VAL A 133 -15.62 -4.83 -3.59
C VAL A 133 -16.37 -4.29 -4.82
N PRO A 134 -15.72 -3.58 -5.77
CA PRO A 134 -16.41 -3.07 -6.96
C PRO A 134 -16.91 -4.20 -7.88
N LEU A 135 -16.21 -5.34 -7.93
CA LEU A 135 -16.65 -6.51 -8.70
C LEU A 135 -17.96 -7.10 -8.18
N LEU A 136 -18.08 -7.27 -6.85
CA LEU A 136 -19.32 -7.73 -6.23
C LEU A 136 -20.45 -6.71 -6.41
N ALA A 137 -20.14 -5.42 -6.28
CA ALA A 137 -21.11 -4.35 -6.49
C ALA A 137 -21.73 -4.36 -7.91
N ALA A 138 -20.93 -4.68 -8.93
CA ALA A 138 -21.41 -4.75 -10.31
C ALA A 138 -22.17 -6.04 -10.66
N GLY A 139 -21.88 -7.15 -9.95
CA GLY A 139 -22.34 -8.49 -10.31
C GLY A 139 -23.87 -8.68 -10.27
N PHE A 140 -24.57 -7.93 -9.42
CA PHE A 140 -25.98 -8.17 -9.12
C PHE A 140 -26.96 -7.16 -9.76
N ILE A 141 -26.49 -6.29 -10.67
CA ILE A 141 -27.31 -5.17 -11.17
C ILE A 141 -27.39 -5.14 -12.70
N SER A 142 -28.59 -5.37 -13.22
CA SER A 142 -28.86 -5.34 -14.66
C SER A 142 -28.95 -3.93 -15.22
N ASN A 143 -29.59 -3.00 -14.49
CA ASN A 143 -29.77 -1.63 -14.97
C ASN A 143 -28.44 -0.85 -14.97
N TYR A 144 -28.04 -0.38 -16.14
CA TYR A 144 -26.79 0.32 -16.38
C TYR A 144 -26.54 1.51 -15.43
N LYS A 145 -27.49 2.45 -15.33
CA LYS A 145 -27.33 3.67 -14.53
C LYS A 145 -27.21 3.34 -13.04
N VAL A 146 -28.02 2.38 -12.59
CA VAL A 146 -28.00 1.90 -11.19
C VAL A 146 -26.68 1.20 -10.90
N ARG A 147 -26.18 0.37 -11.83
CA ARG A 147 -24.91 -0.36 -11.66
C ARG A 147 -23.74 0.59 -11.48
N LEU A 148 -23.62 1.61 -12.34
CA LEU A 148 -22.57 2.63 -12.19
C LEU A 148 -22.66 3.36 -10.84
N GLY A 149 -23.88 3.75 -10.45
CA GLY A 149 -24.11 4.40 -9.17
C GLY A 149 -23.72 3.52 -7.98
N VAL A 150 -24.07 2.23 -8.02
CA VAL A 150 -23.75 1.28 -6.94
C VAL A 150 -22.26 0.96 -6.89
N VAL A 151 -21.58 0.80 -8.02
CA VAL A 151 -20.11 0.61 -8.04
C VAL A 151 -19.41 1.82 -7.44
N ALA A 152 -19.79 3.03 -7.84
CA ALA A 152 -19.22 4.27 -7.30
C ALA A 152 -19.52 4.42 -5.80
N ALA A 153 -20.75 4.13 -5.36
CA ALA A 153 -21.14 4.20 -3.95
C ALA A 153 -20.39 3.16 -3.10
N ALA A 154 -20.33 1.91 -3.55
CA ALA A 154 -19.60 0.83 -2.88
C ALA A 154 -18.11 1.15 -2.78
N ALA A 155 -17.51 1.65 -3.87
CA ALA A 155 -16.12 2.10 -3.87
C ALA A 155 -15.89 3.25 -2.90
N THR A 156 -16.80 4.21 -2.83
CA THR A 156 -16.71 5.33 -1.87
C THR A 156 -16.75 4.84 -0.43
N VAL A 157 -17.69 3.96 -0.08
CA VAL A 157 -17.78 3.38 1.27
C VAL A 157 -16.50 2.62 1.61
N ALA A 158 -15.98 1.81 0.68
CA ALA A 158 -14.75 1.08 0.90
C ALA A 158 -13.52 2.01 1.01
N LEU A 159 -13.45 3.10 0.25
CA LEU A 159 -12.40 4.12 0.38
C LEU A 159 -12.45 4.82 1.74
N VAL A 160 -13.65 5.10 2.26
CA VAL A 160 -13.81 5.64 3.61
C VAL A 160 -13.30 4.65 4.65
N VAL A 161 -13.65 3.36 4.52
CA VAL A 161 -13.20 2.30 5.42
C VAL A 161 -11.68 2.13 5.34
N PHE A 162 -11.09 1.98 4.16
CA PHE A 162 -9.64 1.82 4.00
C PHE A 162 -8.87 3.07 4.40
N GLY A 163 -9.39 4.26 4.11
CA GLY A 163 -8.80 5.52 4.57
C GLY A 163 -8.83 5.66 6.10
N SER A 164 -9.89 5.17 6.74
CA SER A 164 -10.01 5.15 8.21
C SER A 164 -9.08 4.12 8.84
N VAL A 165 -9.07 2.89 8.31
CA VAL A 165 -8.19 1.80 8.78
C VAL A 165 -6.73 2.17 8.57
N GLY A 166 -6.35 2.68 7.40
CA GLY A 166 -5.00 3.15 7.11
C GLY A 166 -4.56 4.29 8.03
N ALA A 167 -5.47 5.17 8.44
CA ALA A 167 -5.18 6.23 9.41
C ALA A 167 -4.93 5.70 10.82
N VAL A 168 -5.73 4.73 11.27
CA VAL A 168 -5.56 4.07 12.57
C VAL A 168 -4.23 3.32 12.62
N LEU A 169 -3.92 2.58 11.55
CA LEU A 169 -2.68 1.81 11.43
C LEU A 169 -1.43 2.72 11.32
N GLY A 170 -1.54 3.82 10.59
CA GLY A 170 -0.46 4.80 10.41
C GLY A 170 -0.36 5.87 11.50
N ARG A 171 -1.18 5.79 12.57
CA ARG A 171 -1.31 6.81 13.62
C ARG A 171 -1.44 8.24 13.09
N ALA A 172 -2.19 8.40 12.00
CA ALA A 172 -2.42 9.68 11.34
C ALA A 172 -3.82 10.23 11.67
N PRO A 173 -4.05 11.55 11.57
CA PRO A 173 -5.39 12.12 11.77
C PRO A 173 -6.38 11.58 10.74
N MET A 174 -7.39 10.82 11.21
CA MET A 174 -8.35 10.07 10.38
C MET A 174 -9.01 10.91 9.30
N GLY A 175 -9.47 12.12 9.63
CA GLY A 175 -10.16 12.99 8.68
C GLY A 175 -9.31 13.34 7.45
N ARG A 176 -8.03 13.69 7.65
CA ARG A 176 -7.14 14.07 6.54
C ARG A 176 -6.76 12.89 5.67
N SER A 177 -6.58 11.72 6.25
CA SER A 177 -6.25 10.50 5.50
C SER A 177 -7.45 10.02 4.70
N CYS A 178 -8.62 9.94 5.31
CA CYS A 178 -9.86 9.55 4.65
C CYS A 178 -10.19 10.49 3.48
N LEU A 179 -10.07 11.81 3.68
CA LEU A 179 -10.29 12.80 2.64
C LEU A 179 -9.36 12.59 1.43
N ARG A 180 -8.06 12.39 1.65
CA ARG A 180 -7.08 12.16 0.57
C ARG A 180 -7.41 10.92 -0.24
N VAL A 181 -7.76 9.81 0.43
CA VAL A 181 -8.09 8.54 -0.21
C VAL A 181 -9.38 8.65 -1.03
N VAL A 182 -10.43 9.25 -0.47
CA VAL A 182 -11.72 9.41 -1.17
C VAL A 182 -11.59 10.36 -2.35
N VAL A 183 -10.98 11.53 -2.15
CA VAL A 183 -10.80 12.53 -3.22
C VAL A 183 -9.92 11.98 -4.34
N GLY A 184 -8.82 11.31 -4.00
CA GLY A 184 -7.95 10.66 -4.99
C GLY A 184 -8.69 9.58 -5.78
N GLY A 185 -9.46 8.72 -5.09
CA GLY A 185 -10.23 7.66 -5.73
C GLY A 185 -11.32 8.19 -6.66
N TRP A 186 -12.07 9.21 -6.24
CA TRP A 186 -13.07 9.86 -7.09
C TRP A 186 -12.44 10.54 -8.30
N ALA A 187 -11.31 11.23 -8.12
CA ALA A 187 -10.59 11.86 -9.22
C ALA A 187 -10.15 10.83 -10.26
N ALA A 188 -9.59 9.68 -9.82
CA ALA A 188 -9.19 8.60 -10.71
C ALA A 188 -10.39 8.03 -11.49
N MET A 189 -11.48 7.68 -10.79
CA MET A 189 -12.69 7.14 -11.43
C MET A 189 -13.31 8.12 -12.42
N ALA A 190 -13.41 9.40 -12.05
CA ALA A 190 -13.96 10.45 -12.92
C ALA A 190 -13.08 10.67 -14.15
N MET A 191 -11.76 10.65 -13.99
CA MET A 191 -10.81 10.80 -15.10
C MET A 191 -10.90 9.63 -16.07
N THR A 192 -10.89 8.38 -15.58
CA THR A 192 -10.99 7.20 -16.43
C THR A 192 -12.34 7.13 -17.14
N PHE A 193 -13.44 7.40 -16.44
CA PHE A 193 -14.77 7.47 -17.04
C PHE A 193 -14.86 8.57 -18.11
N GLY A 194 -14.40 9.77 -17.79
CA GLY A 194 -14.44 10.93 -18.70
C GLY A 194 -13.61 10.73 -19.97
N LEU A 195 -12.38 10.22 -19.83
CA LEU A 195 -11.50 9.93 -20.97
C LEU A 195 -12.10 8.85 -21.88
N MET A 196 -12.58 7.76 -21.31
CA MET A 196 -13.20 6.68 -22.09
C MET A 196 -14.49 7.15 -22.77
N ARG A 197 -15.28 8.01 -22.11
CA ARG A 197 -16.46 8.62 -22.71
C ARG A 197 -16.12 9.49 -23.91
N LEU A 198 -15.05 10.29 -23.81
CA LEU A 198 -14.59 11.15 -24.90
C LEU A 198 -14.17 10.31 -26.12
N PHE A 199 -13.37 9.26 -25.91
CA PHE A 199 -12.96 8.35 -26.99
C PHE A 199 -14.16 7.65 -27.63
N SER A 200 -15.17 7.27 -26.85
CA SER A 200 -16.38 6.66 -27.40
C SER A 200 -17.19 7.62 -28.28
N VAL A 201 -17.19 8.92 -27.98
CA VAL A 201 -17.91 9.93 -28.79
C VAL A 201 -17.12 10.28 -30.04
N SER A 202 -15.78 10.27 -30.00
CA SER A 202 -14.92 10.58 -31.16
C SER A 202 -14.71 9.40 -32.13
N ALA A 203 -14.94 8.16 -31.69
CA ALA A 203 -14.81 6.95 -32.51
C ALA A 203 -16.12 6.55 -33.22
N LEU A 204 -17.18 7.34 -33.07
CA LEU A 204 -18.51 7.21 -33.66
C LEU A 204 -18.70 8.27 -34.74
#